data_AF-A0A965L0V7-F1
#
_entry.id   AF-A0A965L0V7-F1
#
_cell.length_a   1.000
_cell.length_b   1.000
_cell.length_c   1.000
_cell.angle_alpha   90.00
_cell.angle_beta   90.00
_cell.angle_gamma   90.00
#
_symmetry.space_group_name_H-M   'P 1'
#
loop_
_entity.id
_entity.type
_entity.pdbx_description
1 polymer ?
#
loop_
_entity_poly.entity_id
_entity_poly.type
_entity_poly.pdbx_seq_one_letter_code
_entity_poly.pdbx_strand_id
1 'polypeptide(L)'
;MTDLENKRKALEVQADEVKSNISLEMDDLKKIAKERGNQILIAGGIVAGSYLIYSLFSGGGESKKEEKNESSFLGSAIKSYLLAVALSMAKDKLVDYLKNLEEESLSKEQ
;
A
#
# COMPACT_ATOMS: atom_id res chain seq x y z
N MET A 1 56.65 -4.05 -2.98
CA MET A 1 55.20 -4.02 -2.68
C MET A 1 54.76 -2.58 -2.78
N THR A 2 53.82 -2.31 -3.68
CA THR A 2 53.55 -0.98 -4.23
C THR A 2 52.58 -0.20 -3.33
N ASP A 3 52.86 1.07 -3.13
CA ASP A 3 52.05 2.05 -2.36
C ASP A 3 50.54 2.01 -2.69
N LEU A 4 50.23 1.57 -3.90
CA LEU A 4 48.90 1.37 -4.47
C LEU A 4 48.09 0.25 -3.78
N GLU A 5 48.74 -0.85 -3.36
CA GLU A 5 48.07 -1.94 -2.63
C GLU A 5 47.70 -1.52 -1.21
N ASN A 6 48.57 -0.75 -0.55
CA ASN A 6 48.30 -0.21 0.79
C ASN A 6 47.16 0.82 0.76
N LYS A 7 47.12 1.70 -0.26
CA LYS A 7 46.00 2.63 -0.45
C LYS A 7 44.69 1.92 -0.75
N ARG A 8 44.71 0.84 -1.55
CA ARG A 8 43.51 0.03 -1.81
C ARG A 8 43.00 -0.67 -0.55
N LYS A 9 43.88 -1.29 0.24
CA LYS A 9 43.48 -1.88 1.54
C LYS A 9 42.91 -0.84 2.50
N ALA A 10 43.50 0.35 2.58
CA ALA A 10 42.99 1.43 3.43
C ALA A 10 41.63 1.96 2.95
N LEU A 11 41.38 1.96 1.64
CA LEU A 11 40.08 2.32 1.05
C LEU A 11 39.03 1.23 1.28
N GLU A 12 39.42 -0.04 1.24
CA GLU A 12 38.54 -1.20 1.45
C GLU A 12 38.07 -1.28 2.90
N VAL A 13 38.97 -1.02 3.86
CA VAL A 13 38.64 -0.93 5.29
C VAL A 13 37.67 0.22 5.58
N GLN A 14 37.87 1.40 4.96
CA GLN A 14 36.96 2.53 5.12
C GLN A 14 35.59 2.26 4.46
N ALA A 15 35.57 1.56 3.32
CA ALA A 15 34.33 1.18 2.66
C ALA A 15 33.52 0.17 3.50
N ASP A 16 34.19 -0.82 4.11
CA ASP A 16 33.54 -1.79 4.99
C ASP A 16 33.01 -1.17 6.29
N GLU A 17 33.73 -0.22 6.88
CA GLU A 17 33.27 0.52 8.06
C GLU A 17 32.03 1.39 7.75
N VAL A 18 32.05 2.11 6.63
CA VAL A 18 30.91 2.91 6.17
C VAL A 18 29.71 2.02 5.82
N LYS A 19 29.95 0.88 5.16
CA LYS A 19 28.90 -0.08 4.81
C LYS A 19 28.26 -0.71 6.05
N SER A 20 29.06 -1.03 7.07
CA SER A 20 28.58 -1.52 8.36
C SER A 20 27.66 -0.51 9.03
N ASN A 21 28.07 0.77 9.10
CA ASN A 21 27.28 1.83 9.73
C ASN A 21 25.97 2.12 8.97
N ILE A 22 26.01 2.10 7.64
CA ILE A 22 24.81 2.27 6.80
C ILE A 22 23.86 1.06 6.92
N SER A 23 24.40 -0.16 7.01
CA SER A 23 23.57 -1.37 7.18
C SER A 23 22.82 -1.37 8.51
N LEU A 24 23.43 -0.88 9.60
CA LEU A 24 22.76 -0.73 10.89
C LEU A 24 21.62 0.30 10.83
N GLU A 25 21.83 1.45 10.18
CA GLU A 25 20.78 2.46 10.00
C GLU A 25 19.64 1.98 9.07
N MET A 26 19.95 1.18 8.05
CA MET A 26 18.95 0.60 7.16
C MET A 26 18.02 -0.39 7.86
N ASP A 27 18.52 -1.16 8.82
CA ASP A 27 17.70 -2.12 9.57
C ASP A 27 16.69 -1.42 10.49
N ASP A 28 17.09 -0.32 11.14
CA ASP A 28 16.19 0.50 11.94
C ASP A 28 15.12 1.19 11.07
N LEU A 29 15.51 1.71 9.91
CA LEU A 29 14.59 2.33 8.98
C LEU A 29 13.57 1.32 8.42
N LYS A 30 14.04 0.10 8.11
CA LYS A 30 13.18 -1.02 7.67
C LYS A 30 12.23 -1.46 8.78
N LYS A 31 12.67 -1.43 10.03
CA LYS A 31 11.86 -1.75 11.20
C LYS A 31 10.75 -0.72 11.39
N ILE A 32 11.06 0.58 11.33
CA ILE A 32 10.07 1.67 11.39
C ILE A 32 9.08 1.57 10.22
N ALA A 33 9.57 1.33 9.00
CA ALA A 33 8.72 1.15 7.83
C ALA A 33 7.81 -0.08 7.97
N LYS A 34 8.26 -1.16 8.60
CA LYS A 34 7.44 -2.36 8.83
C LYS A 34 6.41 -2.16 9.95
N GLU A 35 6.78 -1.47 11.03
CA GLU A 35 5.92 -1.20 12.17
C GLU A 35 4.85 -0.14 11.87
N ARG A 36 5.22 0.92 11.15
CA ARG A 36 4.34 2.08 10.91
C ARG A 36 3.92 2.29 9.46
N GLY A 37 4.48 1.54 8.52
CA GLY A 37 4.21 1.71 7.09
C GLY A 37 2.73 1.50 6.74
N ASN A 38 2.06 0.54 7.37
CA ASN A 38 0.63 0.31 7.12
C ASN A 38 -0.22 1.51 7.58
N GLN A 39 0.08 2.07 8.75
CA GLN A 39 -0.62 3.25 9.27
C GLN A 39 -0.37 4.48 8.39
N ILE A 40 0.88 4.71 7.98
CA ILE A 40 1.25 5.82 7.08
C ILE A 40 0.57 5.66 5.71
N LEU A 41 0.52 4.44 5.16
CA LEU A 41 -0.14 4.15 3.89
C LEU A 41 -1.64 4.41 3.97
N ILE A 42 -2.30 3.93 5.03
CA ILE A 42 -3.74 4.15 5.25
C ILE A 42 -4.03 5.65 5.41
N ALA A 43 -3.29 6.34 6.29
CA ALA A 43 -3.48 7.77 6.54
C ALA A 43 -3.22 8.59 5.26
N GLY A 44 -2.11 8.32 4.57
CA GLY A 44 -1.77 8.97 3.31
C GLY A 44 -2.80 8.69 2.21
N GLY A 45 -3.29 7.46 2.13
CA GLY A 45 -4.34 7.06 1.19
C GLY A 45 -5.67 7.78 1.43
N ILE A 46 -6.10 7.93 2.69
CA ILE A 46 -7.32 8.68 3.04
C ILE A 46 -7.16 10.17 2.71
N VAL A 47 -6.01 10.77 3.03
CA VAL A 47 -5.76 12.20 2.78
C VAL A 47 -5.70 12.47 1.27
N ALA A 48 -4.90 11.71 0.52
CA ALA A 48 -4.79 11.86 -0.92
C ALA A 48 -6.13 11.54 -1.62
N GLY A 49 -6.80 10.48 -1.19
CA GLY A 49 -8.11 10.08 -1.72
C GLY A 49 -9.19 11.13 -1.49
N SER A 50 -9.27 11.69 -0.28
CA SER A 50 -10.24 12.75 0.03
C SER A 50 -9.95 14.04 -0.74
N TYR A 51 -8.68 14.40 -0.95
CA TYR A 51 -8.31 15.54 -1.79
C TYR A 51 -8.69 15.32 -3.27
N LEU A 52 -8.45 14.13 -3.82
CA LEU A 52 -8.86 13.81 -5.19
C LEU A 52 -10.37 13.80 -5.36
N ILE A 53 -11.12 13.24 -4.40
CA ILE A 53 -12.58 13.30 -4.39
C ILE A 53 -13.04 14.75 -4.31
N TYR A 54 -12.50 15.54 -3.39
CA TYR A 54 -12.82 16.95 -3.25
C TYR A 54 -12.54 17.71 -4.55
N SER A 55 -11.37 17.56 -5.17
CA SER A 55 -11.04 18.26 -6.41
C SER A 55 -11.96 17.90 -7.58
N LEU A 56 -12.39 16.63 -7.68
CA LEU A 56 -13.37 16.18 -8.68
C LEU A 56 -14.75 16.82 -8.49
N PHE A 57 -15.22 16.94 -7.24
CA PHE A 57 -16.55 17.48 -6.94
C PHE A 57 -16.58 19.01 -6.78
N SER A 58 -15.48 19.63 -6.33
CA SER A 58 -15.35 21.07 -6.11
C SER A 58 -14.86 21.83 -7.35
N GLY A 59 -14.26 21.13 -8.31
CA GLY A 59 -13.79 21.68 -9.59
C GLY A 59 -14.88 21.83 -10.65
N GLY A 60 -16.16 21.69 -10.30
CA GLY A 60 -17.32 21.76 -11.20
C GLY A 60 -17.60 23.13 -11.83
N GLY A 61 -16.60 24.02 -11.90
CA GLY A 61 -16.73 25.37 -12.42
C GLY A 61 -15.42 25.90 -13.01
N GLU A 62 -14.78 25.16 -13.92
CA GLU A 62 -14.13 25.71 -15.13
C GLU A 62 -13.47 24.60 -15.95
N SER A 63 -13.98 24.43 -17.16
CA SER A 63 -13.50 23.52 -18.19
C SER A 63 -12.11 23.89 -18.71
N LYS A 64 -11.10 23.05 -18.52
CA LYS A 64 -10.03 22.84 -19.51
C LYS A 64 -9.68 21.36 -19.64
N LYS A 65 -9.81 20.91 -20.89
CA LYS A 65 -9.40 19.62 -21.43
C LYS A 65 -7.93 19.34 -21.12
N GLU A 66 -7.64 18.16 -20.58
CA GLU A 66 -6.42 17.44 -20.94
C GLU A 66 -6.80 16.02 -21.35
N GLU A 67 -6.80 15.82 -22.66
CA GLU A 67 -6.70 14.50 -23.26
C GLU A 67 -5.36 13.87 -22.81
N LYS A 68 -5.40 12.85 -21.97
CA LYS A 68 -4.35 11.81 -21.94
C LYS A 68 -5.02 10.44 -21.96
N ASN A 69 -5.14 9.96 -23.18
CA ASN A 69 -5.77 8.74 -23.60
C ASN A 69 -4.85 7.53 -23.33
N GLU A 70 -4.48 7.28 -22.07
CA GLU A 70 -3.54 6.21 -21.69
C GLU A 70 -3.97 5.37 -20.46
N SER A 71 -5.18 5.56 -19.92
CA SER A 71 -5.59 4.95 -18.63
C SER A 71 -6.78 3.97 -18.69
N SER A 72 -7.38 3.71 -19.85
CA SER A 72 -8.56 2.83 -19.97
C SER A 72 -8.31 1.38 -19.54
N PHE A 73 -7.08 0.86 -19.61
CA PHE A 73 -6.73 -0.49 -19.16
C PHE A 73 -6.47 -0.59 -17.65
N LEU A 74 -5.79 0.40 -17.06
CA LEU A 74 -5.54 0.45 -15.60
C LEU A 74 -6.83 0.74 -14.83
N GLY A 75 -7.65 1.68 -15.33
CA GLY A 75 -8.92 2.02 -14.70
C GLY A 75 -9.94 0.88 -14.73
N SER A 76 -9.96 0.07 -15.79
CA SER A 76 -10.85 -1.09 -15.90
C SER A 76 -10.40 -2.27 -15.04
N ALA A 77 -9.08 -2.53 -14.95
CA ALA A 77 -8.54 -3.55 -14.06
C ALA A 77 -8.76 -3.23 -12.57
N ILE A 78 -8.54 -1.97 -12.16
CA ILE A 78 -8.80 -1.56 -10.76
C ILE A 78 -10.28 -1.75 -10.42
N LYS A 79 -11.21 -1.39 -11.33
CA LYS A 79 -12.64 -1.60 -11.14
C LYS A 79 -13.01 -3.09 -11.00
N SER A 80 -12.41 -3.97 -11.82
CA SER A 80 -12.70 -5.40 -11.76
C SER A 80 -12.18 -6.04 -10.47
N TYR A 81 -10.98 -5.68 -10.01
CA TYR A 81 -10.46 -6.11 -8.72
C TYR A 81 -11.30 -5.60 -7.55
N LEU A 82 -11.69 -4.33 -7.57
CA LEU A 82 -12.54 -3.75 -6.53
C LEU A 82 -13.92 -4.43 -6.50
N LEU A 83 -14.50 -4.73 -7.65
CA LEU A 83 -15.76 -5.46 -7.77
C LEU A 83 -15.64 -6.89 -7.24
N ALA A 84 -14.56 -7.59 -7.57
CA ALA A 84 -14.31 -8.94 -7.05
C ALA A 84 -14.16 -8.94 -5.53
N VAL A 85 -13.42 -7.98 -4.97
CA VAL A 85 -13.27 -7.81 -3.52
C VAL A 85 -14.61 -7.48 -2.86
N ALA A 86 -15.37 -6.54 -3.41
CA ALA A 86 -16.69 -6.18 -2.91
C ALA A 86 -17.66 -7.36 -2.96
N LEU A 87 -17.67 -8.13 -4.05
CA LEU A 87 -18.50 -9.31 -4.22
C LEU A 87 -18.10 -10.43 -3.26
N SER A 88 -16.81 -10.64 -3.04
CA SER A 88 -16.31 -11.63 -2.08
C SER A 88 -16.72 -11.27 -0.66
N MET A 89 -16.59 -9.99 -0.28
CA MET A 89 -16.99 -9.51 1.05
C MET A 89 -18.51 -9.55 1.25
N ALA A 90 -19.29 -9.26 0.19
CA ALA A 90 -20.74 -9.41 0.21
C ALA A 90 -21.15 -10.89 0.37
N LYS A 91 -20.47 -11.80 -0.33
CA LYS A 91 -20.68 -13.25 -0.16
C LYS A 91 -20.41 -13.68 1.28
N ASP A 92 -19.32 -13.26 1.90
CA ASP A 92 -18.99 -13.63 3.28
C ASP A 92 -20.07 -13.14 4.26
N LYS A 93 -20.53 -11.88 4.12
CA LYS A 93 -21.66 -11.36 4.93
C LYS A 93 -22.97 -12.10 4.69
N LEU A 94 -23.26 -12.51 3.45
CA LEU A 94 -24.47 -13.28 3.13
C LEU A 94 -24.39 -14.69 3.72
N VAL A 95 -23.22 -15.34 3.67
CA VAL A 95 -23.01 -16.66 4.27
C VAL A 95 -23.11 -16.60 5.78
N ASP A 96 -22.52 -15.57 6.42
CA ASP A 96 -22.65 -15.37 7.87
C ASP A 96 -24.10 -15.10 8.28
N TYR A 97 -24.86 -14.34 7.49
CA TYR A 97 -26.27 -14.12 7.73
C TYR A 97 -27.09 -15.42 7.63
N LEU A 98 -26.81 -16.26 6.62
CA LEU A 98 -27.47 -17.55 6.47
C LEU A 98 -27.12 -18.51 7.62
N LYS A 99 -25.85 -18.56 8.05
CA LYS A 99 -25.44 -19.34 9.23
C LYS A 99 -26.15 -18.88 10.50
N ASN A 100 -26.20 -17.57 10.73
CA ASN A 100 -26.89 -17.01 11.90
C ASN A 100 -28.39 -17.32 11.88
N LEU A 101 -29.03 -17.32 10.71
CA LEU A 101 -30.43 -17.71 10.57
C LEU A 101 -30.66 -19.21 10.77
N GLU A 102 -29.76 -20.06 10.28
CA GLU A 102 -29.81 -21.50 10.50
C GLU A 102 -29.64 -21.84 11.98
N GLU A 103 -28.68 -21.22 12.66
CA GLU A 103 -28.50 -21.34 14.12
C GLU A 103 -29.70 -20.80 14.92
N GLU A 104 -30.29 -19.67 14.50
CA GLU A 104 -31.51 -19.13 15.14
C GLU A 104 -32.73 -20.06 14.95
N SER A 105 -32.84 -20.72 13.79
CA SER A 105 -33.91 -21.68 13.52
C SER A 105 -33.76 -22.99 14.30
N LEU A 106 -32.54 -23.51 14.43
CA LEU A 106 -32.23 -24.71 15.23
C LEU A 106 -32.36 -24.46 16.74
N SER A 107 -32.09 -23.24 17.20
CA SER A 107 -32.26 -22.87 18.60
C SER A 107 -33.72 -22.58 19.00
N LYS A 108 -34.64 -22.41 18.03
CA LYS A 108 -36.09 -22.24 18.29
C LYS A 108 -36.88 -23.55 18.23
N GLU A 109 -36.27 -24.65 17.79
CA GLU A 109 -36.87 -25.99 17.73
C GLU A 109 -36.52 -26.88 18.94
N GLN A 110 -35.83 -26.35 19.96
CA GLN A 110 -35.61 -26.98 21.28
C GLN A 110 -36.48 -26.35 22.37
#